data_AF-A0A0R2PLZ2-F1
#
_entry.id   AF-A0A0R2PLZ2-F1
#
_cell.length_a   1.000
_cell.length_b   1.000
_cell.length_c   1.000
_cell.angle_alpha   90.00
_cell.angle_beta   90.00
_cell.angle_gamma   90.00
#
_symmetry.space_group_name_H-M   'P 1'
#
loop_
_entity.id
_entity.type
_entity.pdbx_description
1 polymer ?
#
loop_
_entity_poly.entity_id
_entity_poly.type
_entity_poly.pdbx_seq_one_letter_code
_entity_poly.pdbx_strand_id
1 'polypeptide(L)'
;MLLAHRDSHQVVEAFLTTGHDFCVDVRAVGDQWFSGEVSGADPCGVVIGFRAIAAIELNTALVNFPPPGAPPRSPSLTQMLDSLARLSKTVVLYTNGSHWVGRLREVGHDYVELVSPHGKSSFYLQSSLQWIRVTG
;
A
#
# COMPACT_ATOMS: atom_id res chain seq x y z
N MET A 1 2.38 14.18 -8.68
CA MET A 1 1.46 14.01 -9.81
C MET A 1 1.41 12.53 -10.13
N LEU A 2 0.38 11.83 -9.63
CA LEU A 2 0.18 10.39 -9.87
C LEU A 2 -0.49 10.23 -11.25
N LEU A 3 0.22 9.66 -12.21
CA LEU A 3 -0.39 9.23 -13.46
C LEU A 3 -1.00 7.85 -13.24
N ALA A 4 -2.26 7.83 -12.76
CA ALA A 4 -3.11 6.66 -12.88
C ALA A 4 -3.64 6.62 -14.32
N HIS A 5 -3.42 5.52 -15.04
CA HIS A 5 -4.26 5.20 -16.20
C HIS A 5 -5.68 4.98 -15.68
N ARG A 6 -6.60 5.83 -16.10
CA ARG A 6 -7.85 6.13 -15.40
C ARG A 6 -9.00 5.15 -15.66
N ASP A 7 -8.80 4.09 -16.45
CA ASP A 7 -9.92 3.27 -16.98
C ASP A 7 -9.70 1.74 -16.93
N SER A 8 -8.85 1.22 -16.04
CA SER A 8 -8.73 -0.23 -15.83
C SER A 8 -8.90 -0.57 -14.36
N HIS A 9 -10.14 -0.90 -13.95
CA HIS A 9 -10.42 -1.51 -12.65
C HIS A 9 -9.88 -2.93 -12.65
N GLN A 10 -8.61 -3.08 -12.27
CA GLN A 10 -7.98 -4.39 -12.16
C GLN A 10 -8.23 -4.92 -10.76
N VAL A 11 -9.10 -5.93 -10.67
CA VAL A 11 -9.36 -6.63 -9.40
C VAL A 11 -8.35 -7.76 -9.26
N VAL A 12 -7.60 -7.72 -8.15
CA VAL A 12 -6.59 -8.72 -7.81
C VAL A 12 -6.95 -9.36 -6.47
N GLU A 13 -6.93 -10.69 -6.43
CA GLU A 13 -6.93 -11.43 -5.18
C GLU A 13 -5.47 -11.64 -4.73
N ALA A 14 -5.09 -10.99 -3.64
CA ALA A 14 -3.74 -11.02 -3.09
C ALA A 14 -3.74 -11.84 -1.80
N PHE A 15 -2.97 -12.92 -1.79
CA PHE A 15 -2.76 -13.78 -0.62
C PHE A 15 -1.42 -13.43 0.01
N LEU A 16 -1.43 -12.99 1.25
CA LEU A 16 -0.23 -12.51 1.94
C LEU A 16 0.41 -13.61 2.78
N THR A 17 1.73 -13.53 2.93
CA THR A 17 2.52 -14.40 3.82
C THR A 17 2.11 -14.27 5.29
N THR A 18 1.40 -13.21 5.64
CA THR A 18 0.80 -12.99 6.97
C THR A 18 -0.52 -13.74 7.17
N GLY A 19 -0.97 -14.53 6.20
CA GLY A 19 -2.25 -15.24 6.22
C GLY A 19 -3.46 -14.36 5.96
N HIS A 20 -3.26 -13.14 5.45
CA HIS A 20 -4.35 -12.23 5.07
C HIS A 20 -4.61 -12.33 3.57
N ASP A 21 -5.88 -12.27 3.18
CA ASP A 21 -6.34 -12.29 1.80
C ASP A 21 -7.13 -11.02 1.50
N PHE A 22 -6.88 -10.43 0.32
CA PHE A 22 -7.55 -9.21 -0.10
C PHE A 22 -8.03 -9.31 -1.55
N CYS A 23 -9.28 -8.95 -1.79
CA CYS A 23 -9.77 -8.62 -3.12
C CYS A 23 -9.62 -7.10 -3.32
N VAL A 24 -8.62 -6.71 -4.10
CA VAL A 24 -8.18 -5.31 -4.25
C VAL A 24 -8.53 -4.77 -5.63
N ASP A 25 -9.33 -3.71 -5.69
CA ASP A 25 -9.45 -2.87 -6.89
C ASP A 25 -8.20 -1.97 -6.97
N VAL A 26 -7.22 -2.38 -7.80
CA VAL A 26 -5.90 -1.76 -7.87
C VAL A 26 -5.99 -0.34 -8.44
N ARG A 27 -5.46 0.62 -7.67
CA ARG A 27 -5.42 2.05 -8.03
C ARG A 27 -4.05 2.54 -8.48
N ALA A 28 -2.98 1.94 -7.94
CA ALA A 28 -1.61 2.31 -8.29
C ALA A 28 -0.67 1.13 -8.08
N VAL A 29 0.40 1.10 -8.88
CA VAL A 29 1.48 0.11 -8.78
C VAL A 29 2.80 0.87 -8.75
N GLY A 30 3.56 0.63 -7.68
CA GLY A 30 4.92 1.11 -7.50
C GLY A 30 5.96 0.08 -7.95
N ASP A 31 7.21 0.35 -7.61
CA ASP A 31 8.35 -0.54 -7.88
C ASP A 31 8.35 -1.80 -7.01
N GLN A 32 7.88 -1.68 -5.77
CA GLN A 32 7.89 -2.75 -4.76
C GLN A 32 6.55 -2.92 -4.05
N TRP A 33 5.51 -2.26 -4.52
CA TRP A 33 4.20 -2.25 -3.87
C TRP A 33 3.08 -2.03 -4.89
N PHE A 34 1.86 -2.33 -4.49
CA PHE A 34 0.66 -1.84 -5.15
C PHE A 34 -0.34 -1.38 -4.10
N SER A 35 -1.25 -0.48 -4.49
CA SER A 35 -2.31 0.00 -3.61
C SER A 35 -3.65 -0.08 -4.30
N GLY A 36 -4.70 -0.20 -3.50
CA GLY A 36 -6.06 -0.16 -4.01
C GLY A 36 -7.06 -0.09 -2.89
N GLU A 37 -8.32 -0.27 -3.27
CA GLU A 37 -9.44 -0.33 -2.34
C GLU A 37 -9.88 -1.79 -2.19
N VAL A 38 -10.03 -2.23 -0.95
CA VAL A 38 -10.69 -3.49 -0.64
C VAL A 38 -12.18 -3.21 -0.49
N SER A 39 -12.98 -3.90 -1.29
CA SER A 39 -14.45 -3.81 -1.23
C SER A 39 -15.01 -4.92 -0.32
N GLY A 40 -16.10 -4.66 0.41
CA GLY A 40 -16.74 -5.69 1.23
C GLY A 40 -17.39 -5.14 2.50
N ALA A 41 -17.48 -5.99 3.53
CA ALA A 41 -18.10 -5.65 4.81
C ALA A 41 -17.32 -4.57 5.61
N ASP A 42 -16.02 -4.42 5.34
CA ASP A 42 -15.13 -3.46 5.98
C ASP A 42 -14.22 -2.79 4.94
N PRO A 43 -14.77 -1.86 4.13
CA PRO A 43 -14.04 -1.21 3.05
C PRO A 43 -12.82 -0.44 3.56
N CYS A 44 -11.68 -0.59 2.91
CA CYS A 44 -10.48 0.17 3.27
C CYS A 44 -9.49 0.29 2.12
N GLY A 45 -8.67 1.34 2.19
CA GLY A 45 -7.50 1.47 1.36
C GLY A 45 -6.40 0.53 1.86
N VAL A 46 -5.70 -0.12 0.94
CA VAL A 46 -4.55 -0.97 1.26
C VAL A 46 -3.34 -0.59 0.43
N VAL A 47 -2.16 -0.73 1.01
CA VAL A 47 -0.89 -0.71 0.30
C VAL A 47 -0.15 -1.99 0.64
N ILE A 48 0.17 -2.81 -0.35
CA ILE A 48 0.74 -4.14 -0.18
C ILE A 48 2.12 -4.15 -0.82
N GLY A 49 3.15 -4.45 -0.03
CA GLY A 49 4.50 -4.67 -0.53
C GLY A 49 4.61 -6.04 -1.21
N PHE A 50 5.29 -6.12 -2.35
CA PHE A 50 5.42 -7.37 -3.12
C PHE A 50 6.08 -8.49 -2.33
N ARG A 51 6.95 -8.15 -1.36
CA ARG A 51 7.58 -9.14 -0.47
C ARG A 51 6.60 -9.80 0.50
N ALA A 52 5.45 -9.19 0.74
CA ALA A 52 4.40 -9.74 1.61
C ALA A 52 3.48 -10.70 0.87
N ILE A 53 3.63 -10.87 -0.44
CA ILE A 53 2.72 -11.64 -1.29
C ILE A 53 3.20 -13.08 -1.38
N ALA A 54 2.33 -14.01 -0.98
CA ALA A 54 2.53 -15.44 -1.21
C ALA A 54 2.00 -15.86 -2.59
N ALA A 55 0.85 -15.32 -3.00
CA ALA A 55 0.25 -15.55 -4.32
C ALA A 55 -0.61 -14.35 -4.76
N ILE A 56 -0.76 -14.21 -6.08
CA ILE A 56 -1.71 -13.28 -6.71
C ILE A 56 -2.55 -14.09 -7.68
N GLU A 57 -3.86 -13.93 -7.60
CA GLU A 57 -4.79 -14.34 -8.64
C GLU A 57 -5.37 -13.12 -9.33
N LEU A 58 -5.32 -13.14 -10.66
CA LEU A 58 -5.85 -12.09 -11.51
C LEU A 58 -7.26 -12.48 -11.90
N ASN A 59 -8.25 -11.75 -11.38
CA ASN A 59 -9.62 -11.94 -11.82
C ASN A 59 -9.73 -11.28 -13.22
N THR A 60 -9.73 -12.10 -14.26
CA THR A 60 -9.50 -11.69 -15.64
C THR A 60 -10.60 -10.78 -16.18
N ALA A 61 -10.46 -9.48 -15.95
CA ALA A 61 -11.02 -8.43 -16.79
C ALA A 61 -9.83 -7.64 -17.38
N LEU A 62 -9.47 -7.98 -18.62
CA LEU A 62 -8.55 -7.27 -19.54
C LEU A 62 -7.49 -6.37 -18.88
N VAL A 63 -6.28 -6.91 -18.71
CA VAL A 63 -5.10 -6.12 -18.32
C VAL A 63 -4.73 -5.19 -19.47
N ASN A 64 -5.01 -3.89 -19.33
CA ASN A 64 -4.44 -2.87 -20.20
C ASN A 64 -3.00 -2.61 -19.77
N PHE A 65 -2.05 -3.20 -20.51
CA PHE A 65 -0.65 -2.84 -20.36
C PHE A 65 -0.44 -1.40 -20.85
N PRO A 66 0.35 -0.57 -20.14
CA PRO A 66 0.71 0.74 -20.63
C PRO A 66 1.42 0.60 -21.99
N PRO A 67 1.19 1.54 -22.94
CA PRO A 67 1.82 1.48 -24.25
C PRO A 67 3.35 1.49 -24.12
N PRO A 68 4.06 0.74 -24.97
CA PRO A 68 5.52 0.72 -24.96
C PRO A 68 6.06 2.14 -25.18
N GLY A 69 6.91 2.61 -24.26
CA GLY A 69 7.49 3.95 -24.29
C GLY A 69 7.01 4.89 -23.17
N ALA A 70 6.07 4.48 -22.32
CA ALA A 70 5.79 5.21 -21.08
C ALA A 70 7.04 5.13 -20.15
N PRO A 71 7.59 6.28 -19.69
CA PRO A 71 8.71 6.24 -18.76
C PRO A 71 8.25 5.53 -17.47
N PRO A 72 8.99 4.53 -16.97
CA PRO A 72 8.64 3.85 -15.74
C PRO A 72 9.01 4.76 -14.58
N ARG A 73 8.16 5.75 -14.28
CA ARG A 73 8.19 6.43 -12.98
C ARG A 73 7.14 5.80 -12.08
N SER A 74 7.29 4.50 -11.85
CA SER A 74 6.57 3.83 -10.77
C SER A 74 7.00 4.51 -9.46
N PRO A 75 6.06 5.05 -8.68
CA PRO A 75 6.40 5.73 -7.43
C PRO A 75 7.09 4.77 -6.47
N SER A 76 8.17 5.23 -5.85
CA SER A 76 8.85 4.46 -4.79
C SER A 76 7.95 4.31 -3.57
N LEU A 77 8.24 3.30 -2.73
CA LEU A 77 7.56 3.12 -1.44
C LEU A 77 7.63 4.39 -0.57
N THR A 78 8.79 5.04 -0.53
CA THR A 78 9.01 6.28 0.23
C THR A 78 8.06 7.40 -0.21
N GLN A 79 7.88 7.60 -1.52
CA GLN A 79 6.95 8.61 -2.07
C GLN A 79 5.48 8.33 -1.72
N MET A 80 5.10 7.05 -1.64
CA MET A 80 3.77 6.64 -1.19
C MET A 80 3.58 6.93 0.30
N LEU A 81 4.53 6.53 1.14
CA LEU A 81 4.50 6.81 2.59
C LEU A 81 4.42 8.31 2.88
N ASP A 82 5.21 9.10 2.14
CA ASP A 82 5.21 10.56 2.20
C ASP A 82 3.82 11.15 1.91
N SER A 83 3.12 10.55 0.95
CA SER A 83 1.77 10.97 0.59
C SER A 83 0.78 10.65 1.70
N LEU A 84 0.88 9.47 2.33
CA LEU A 84 0.07 9.12 3.50
C LEU A 84 0.34 10.04 4.70
N ALA A 85 1.60 10.41 4.95
CA ALA A 85 1.98 11.34 6.01
C ALA A 85 1.38 12.74 5.78
N ARG A 86 1.49 13.28 4.57
CA ARG A 86 0.87 14.57 4.19
C ARG A 86 -0.64 14.57 4.35
N LEU A 87 -1.30 13.46 4.04
CA LEU A 87 -2.76 13.32 4.19
C LEU A 87 -3.17 13.11 5.64
N SER A 88 -2.23 12.86 6.56
CA SER A 88 -2.48 12.64 8.00
C SER A 88 -3.56 11.57 8.27
N LYS A 89 -3.64 10.57 7.38
CA LYS A 89 -4.59 9.45 7.53
C LYS A 89 -4.16 8.56 8.69
N THR A 90 -5.16 7.99 9.37
CA THR A 90 -4.88 6.90 10.31
C THR A 90 -4.52 5.67 9.50
N VAL A 91 -3.49 4.96 9.92
CA VAL A 91 -3.01 3.76 9.28
C VAL A 91 -2.77 2.67 10.31
N VAL A 92 -2.85 1.43 9.85
CA VAL A 92 -2.32 0.27 10.55
C VAL A 92 -1.14 -0.25 9.73
N LEU A 93 0.06 -0.10 10.28
CA LEU A 93 1.28 -0.64 9.68
C LEU A 93 1.39 -2.10 10.08
N TYR A 94 1.46 -3.00 9.11
CA TYR A 94 1.75 -4.40 9.34
C TYR A 94 3.22 -4.68 9.01
N THR A 95 3.92 -5.15 10.04
CA THR A 95 5.32 -5.59 10.01
C THR A 95 5.38 -7.09 10.29
N ASN A 96 6.55 -7.70 10.13
CA ASN A 96 6.71 -9.14 10.37
C ASN A 96 6.24 -9.56 11.79
N GLY A 97 5.05 -10.13 11.89
CA GLY A 97 4.45 -10.62 13.13
C GLY A 97 3.88 -9.54 14.07
N SER A 98 3.76 -8.27 13.65
CA SER A 98 3.23 -7.21 14.52
C SER A 98 2.53 -6.12 13.71
N HIS A 99 1.56 -5.44 14.33
CA HIS A 99 0.86 -4.32 13.71
C HIS A 99 0.78 -3.11 14.63
N TRP A 100 0.77 -1.92 14.03
CA TRP A 100 0.85 -0.66 14.77
C TRP A 100 -0.13 0.35 14.20
N VAL A 101 -0.97 0.93 15.07
CA VAL A 101 -1.98 1.91 14.69
C VAL A 101 -1.48 3.32 14.98
N GLY A 102 -1.66 4.24 14.05
CA GLY A 102 -1.31 5.65 14.26
C GLY A 102 -1.43 6.48 12.99
N ARG A 103 -0.78 7.65 12.98
CA ARG A 103 -0.64 8.51 11.80
C ARG A 103 0.83 8.62 11.45
N LEU A 104 1.15 8.59 10.16
CA LEU A 104 2.51 8.86 9.72
C LEU A 104 2.80 10.36 9.90
N ARG A 105 3.88 10.69 10.58
CA ARG A 105 4.30 12.08 10.80
C ARG A 105 5.45 12.46 9.88
N GLU A 106 6.44 11.59 9.79
CA GLU A 106 7.67 11.82 9.02
C GLU A 106 8.07 10.54 8.30
N VAL A 107 8.64 10.70 7.10
CA VAL A 107 9.19 9.61 6.31
C VAL A 107 10.63 9.97 5.99
N GLY A 108 11.55 9.21 6.57
CA GLY A 108 12.97 9.33 6.28
C GLY A 108 13.36 8.55 5.01
N HIS A 109 14.65 8.46 4.76
CA HIS A 109 15.18 7.68 3.64
C HIS A 109 14.84 6.19 3.76
N ASP A 110 14.91 5.61 4.96
CA ASP A 110 14.71 4.18 5.22
C ASP A 110 13.77 3.87 6.40
N TYR A 111 13.22 4.90 7.05
CA TYR A 111 12.28 4.77 8.15
C TYR A 111 10.97 5.52 7.91
N VAL A 112 9.97 5.19 8.72
CA VAL A 112 8.74 5.97 8.89
C VAL A 112 8.49 6.18 10.38
N GLU A 113 8.10 7.40 10.73
CA GLU A 113 7.62 7.75 12.06
C GLU A 113 6.10 7.61 12.13
N LEU A 114 5.64 6.82 13.08
CA LEU A 114 4.23 6.64 13.42
C LEU A 114 3.94 7.28 14.78
N VAL A 115 2.95 8.17 14.83
CA VAL A 115 2.42 8.71 16.07
C VAL A 115 1.16 7.95 16.43
N SER A 116 1.18 7.28 17.58
CA SER A 116 0.04 6.52 18.08
C SER A 116 -1.12 7.44 18.49
N PRO A 117 -2.34 6.90 18.67
CA PRO A 117 -3.48 7.68 19.15
C PRO A 117 -3.26 8.42 20.48
N HIS A 118 -2.28 7.97 21.28
CA HIS A 118 -1.91 8.59 22.56
C HIS A 118 -0.75 9.60 22.45
N GLY A 119 -0.33 9.95 21.22
CA GLY A 119 0.75 10.90 20.98
C GLY A 119 2.16 10.34 21.12
N LYS A 120 2.31 9.04 21.40
CA LYS A 120 3.64 8.40 21.45
C LYS A 120 4.16 8.20 20.04
N SER A 121 5.41 8.62 19.80
CA SER A 121 6.09 8.42 18.53
C SER A 121 6.91 7.13 18.53
N SER A 122 6.86 6.38 17.43
CA SER A 122 7.64 5.17 17.17
C SER A 122 8.18 5.20 15.75
N PHE A 123 9.35 4.60 15.53
CA PHE A 123 10.03 4.56 14.24
C PHE A 123 10.11 3.13 13.72
N TYR A 124 9.80 2.92 12.45
CA TYR A 124 9.85 1.61 11.80
C TYR A 124 10.64 1.68 10.51
N LEU A 125 11.43 0.64 10.22
CA LEU A 125 12.13 0.53 8.95
C LEU A 125 11.12 0.30 7.82
N GLN A 126 11.25 1.03 6.71
CA GLN A 126 10.41 0.85 5.53
C GLN A 126 10.54 -0.58 4.99
N SER A 127 11.73 -1.18 5.10
CA SER A 127 11.99 -2.58 4.69
C SER A 127 11.30 -3.62 5.56
N SER A 128 10.82 -3.26 6.75
CA SER A 128 10.05 -4.14 7.63
C SER A 128 8.55 -4.12 7.37
N LEU A 129 8.07 -3.14 6.59
CA LEU A 129 6.66 -2.99 6.23
C LEU A 129 6.29 -4.08 5.23
N GLN A 130 5.26 -4.84 5.57
CA GLN A 130 4.68 -5.85 4.70
C GLN A 130 3.48 -5.27 3.95
N TRP A 131 2.56 -4.65 4.67
CA TRP A 131 1.43 -3.95 4.09
C TRP A 131 0.88 -2.91 5.07
N ILE A 132 0.05 -2.02 4.56
CA ILE A 132 -0.53 -0.90 5.29
C ILE A 132 -2.02 -0.92 5.03
N ARG A 133 -2.80 -0.89 6.10
CA ARG A 133 -4.22 -0.56 6.04
C ARG A 133 -4.38 0.94 6.24
N VAL A 134 -5.08 1.62 5.35
CA VAL A 134 -5.41 3.04 5.46
C VAL A 134 -6.84 3.15 5.96
N THR A 135 -7.03 3.76 7.12
CA THR A 135 -8.33 4.02 7.72
C THR A 135 -8.64 5.51 7.62
N GLY A 136 -9.77 5.85 7.01
CA GLY A 136 -10.10 7.22 6.68
C GLY A 136 -11.54 7.40 6.28
#